data_AF-A0A7M5X7V0-F1
#
_entry.id   AF-A0A7M5X7V0-F1
#
_cell.length_a   1.000
_cell.length_b   1.000
_cell.length_c   1.000
_cell.angle_alpha   90.00
_cell.angle_beta   90.00
_cell.angle_gamma   90.00
#
_symmetry.space_group_name_H-M   'P 1'
#
loop_
_entity.id
_entity.type
_entity.pdbx_description
1 polymer ?
#
loop_
_entity_poly.entity_id
_entity_poly.type
_entity_poly.pdbx_seq_one_letter_code
_entity_poly.pdbx_strand_id
1 'polypeptide(L)'
;MKSVIVLSLVLTLNLFFVACEYKTPTKKEQEKAIEECPDLCSKTSQSWLGNAVHPTDKHKFLACWHGTTMGCGVCQKPRYFDAEKLRCVWPGGLDYDPMTV
;
A
#
# COMPACT_ATOMS: atom_id res chain seq x y z
N MET A 1 9.06 -36.27 16.87
CA MET A 1 10.12 -36.77 15.97
C MET A 1 10.40 -35.70 14.92
N LYS A 2 11.64 -35.18 14.92
CA LYS A 2 12.33 -34.42 13.86
C LYS A 2 11.74 -33.03 13.54
N SER A 3 12.44 -31.91 13.54
CA SER A 3 13.83 -31.51 13.77
C SER A 3 13.79 -29.97 13.88
N VAL A 4 14.35 -29.28 14.89
CA VAL A 4 15.81 -29.08 15.08
C VAL A 4 16.37 -28.46 13.79
N ILE A 5 16.44 -27.13 13.66
CA ILE A 5 17.58 -26.25 13.98
C ILE A 5 16.97 -24.85 13.70
N VAL A 6 16.89 -23.88 14.62
CA VAL A 6 17.94 -22.88 14.87
C VAL A 6 17.80 -22.35 16.30
N LEU A 7 17.92 -23.23 17.31
CA LEU A 7 17.95 -22.83 18.73
C LEU A 7 19.36 -22.91 19.33
N SER A 8 20.44 -23.06 18.54
CA SER A 8 21.79 -23.33 19.11
C SER A 8 23.01 -22.77 18.39
N LEU A 9 22.89 -21.99 17.32
CA LEU A 9 23.98 -21.16 16.79
C LEU A 9 23.32 -19.82 16.51
N VAL A 10 23.44 -18.76 17.31
CA VAL A 10 24.66 -17.97 17.49
C VAL A 10 24.59 -17.31 18.87
N LEU A 11 24.98 -18.06 19.92
CA LEU A 11 25.21 -17.50 21.25
C LEU A 11 26.64 -16.90 21.38
N THR A 12 27.33 -16.60 20.28
CA THR A 12 28.79 -16.37 20.34
C THR A 12 29.37 -15.27 19.45
N LEU A 13 28.61 -14.36 18.83
CA LEU A 13 29.24 -13.23 18.12
C LEU A 13 28.45 -11.92 18.29
N ASN A 14 28.80 -11.20 19.36
CA ASN A 14 28.81 -9.73 19.48
C ASN A 14 27.66 -8.92 18.83
N LEU A 15 26.74 -8.49 19.69
CA LEU A 15 26.41 -7.06 19.89
C LEU A 15 25.73 -6.24 18.76
N PHE A 16 24.91 -6.82 17.88
CA PHE A 16 23.98 -6.01 17.07
C PHE A 16 22.62 -6.69 16.84
N PHE A 17 22.02 -7.26 17.89
CA PHE A 17 20.57 -7.48 17.87
C PHE A 17 19.90 -6.13 18.12
N VAL A 18 19.71 -5.36 17.05
CA VAL A 18 18.70 -4.30 17.04
C VAL A 18 17.37 -5.02 17.27
N ALA A 19 16.93 -5.03 18.53
CA ALA A 19 15.58 -5.43 18.88
C ALA A 19 14.66 -4.37 18.26
N CYS A 20 14.13 -4.65 17.07
CA CYS A 20 12.95 -3.95 16.60
C CYS A 20 11.81 -4.33 17.54
N GLU A 21 11.55 -3.50 18.56
CA GLU A 21 10.36 -3.61 19.39
C GLU A 21 9.15 -3.46 18.46
N TYR A 22 8.47 -4.56 18.17
CA TYR A 22 7.23 -4.54 17.42
C TYR A 22 6.13 -4.01 18.36
N LYS A 23 5.95 -2.69 18.39
CA LYS A 23 4.83 -2.09 19.12
C LYS A 23 3.54 -2.45 18.39
N THR A 24 2.64 -3.17 19.05
CA THR A 24 1.31 -3.45 18.51
C THR A 24 0.51 -2.15 18.44
N PRO A 25 -0.09 -1.81 17.28
CA PRO A 25 -0.87 -0.60 17.14
C PRO A 25 -2.13 -0.68 18.01
N THR A 26 -2.49 0.44 18.64
CA THR A 26 -3.73 0.56 19.41
C THR A 26 -4.94 0.46 18.48
N LYS A 27 -6.12 0.12 19.04
CA LYS A 27 -7.38 0.08 18.29
C LYS A 27 -7.66 1.38 17.50
N LYS A 28 -7.34 2.54 18.09
CA LYS A 28 -7.50 3.85 17.45
C LYS A 28 -6.54 4.06 16.28
N GLU A 29 -5.31 3.57 16.40
CA GLU A 29 -4.32 3.62 15.30
C GLU A 29 -4.71 2.67 14.16
N GLN A 30 -5.30 1.52 14.48
CA GLN A 30 -5.84 0.58 13.49
C GLN A 30 -7.02 1.19 12.72
N GLU A 31 -7.99 1.80 13.43
CA GLU A 31 -9.13 2.48 12.81
C GLU A 31 -8.67 3.62 11.88
N LYS A 32 -7.70 4.42 12.33
CA LYS A 32 -7.11 5.48 11.51
C LYS A 32 -6.39 4.92 10.27
N ALA A 33 -5.67 3.81 10.40
CA ALA A 33 -4.98 3.18 9.28
C ALA A 33 -5.97 2.63 8.24
N ILE A 34 -7.11 2.08 8.69
CA ILE A 34 -8.19 1.61 7.81
C ILE A 34 -8.86 2.80 7.08
N GLU A 35 -9.07 3.92 7.77
CA GLU A 35 -9.59 5.14 7.16
C GLU A 35 -8.61 5.73 6.13
N GLU A 36 -7.32 5.68 6.43
CA GLU A 36 -6.26 6.22 5.59
C GLU A 36 -5.98 5.35 4.35
N CYS A 37 -6.22 4.04 4.47
CA CYS A 37 -6.08 3.10 3.37
C CYS A 37 -7.01 1.87 3.54
N PRO A 38 -8.25 1.95 3.04
CA PRO A 38 -9.23 0.88 3.21
C PRO A 38 -8.99 -0.27 2.25
N ASP A 39 -9.20 -1.51 2.71
CA ASP A 39 -9.13 -2.69 1.86
C ASP A 39 -10.39 -2.85 1.01
N LEU A 40 -10.37 -2.23 -0.19
CA LEU A 40 -11.51 -2.25 -1.12
C LEU A 40 -11.23 -3.01 -2.41
N CYS A 41 -10.01 -3.50 -2.60
CA CYS A 41 -9.63 -4.31 -3.76
C CYS A 41 -10.39 -5.64 -3.81
N SER A 42 -10.87 -6.13 -2.67
CA SER A 42 -11.61 -7.39 -2.59
C SER A 42 -12.97 -7.33 -3.28
N LYS A 43 -13.47 -6.13 -3.58
CA LYS A 43 -14.73 -5.92 -4.29
C LYS A 43 -14.60 -6.06 -5.82
N THR A 44 -13.39 -6.03 -6.37
CA THR A 44 -13.16 -6.03 -7.82
C THR A 44 -12.97 -7.44 -8.38
N SER A 45 -12.18 -8.30 -7.72
CA SER A 45 -12.10 -9.77 -7.84
C SER A 45 -10.81 -10.28 -7.18
N GLN A 46 -10.75 -11.55 -6.77
CA GLN A 46 -9.53 -12.16 -6.19
C GLN A 46 -8.34 -12.27 -7.16
N SER A 47 -8.56 -12.03 -8.45
CA SER A 47 -7.51 -12.00 -9.48
C SER A 47 -7.17 -10.57 -9.92
N TRP A 48 -7.72 -9.54 -9.28
CA TRP A 48 -7.52 -8.17 -9.71
C TRP A 48 -6.13 -7.66 -9.31
N LEU A 49 -5.41 -7.13 -10.30
CA LEU A 49 -4.12 -6.47 -10.17
C LEU A 49 -4.26 -5.06 -10.74
N GLY A 50 -3.80 -4.04 -10.01
CA GLY A 50 -3.85 -2.67 -10.51
C GLY A 50 -4.01 -1.62 -9.43
N ASN A 51 -4.40 -0.41 -9.86
CA ASN A 51 -4.62 0.74 -9.00
C ASN A 51 -6.08 1.19 -9.06
N ALA A 52 -6.74 1.32 -7.92
CA ALA A 52 -8.15 1.70 -7.81
C ALA A 52 -8.31 3.08 -7.15
N VAL A 53 -9.46 3.73 -7.38
CA VAL A 53 -9.77 5.02 -6.77
C VAL A 53 -9.90 4.87 -5.26
N HIS A 54 -9.31 5.78 -4.49
CA HIS A 54 -9.55 5.84 -3.05
C HIS A 54 -10.97 6.38 -2.78
N PRO A 55 -11.77 5.76 -1.89
CA PRO A 55 -13.20 6.05 -1.76
C PRO A 55 -13.53 7.47 -1.27
N THR A 56 -12.60 8.10 -0.57
CA THR A 56 -12.82 9.39 0.12
C THR A 56 -11.83 10.48 -0.28
N ASP A 57 -10.70 10.14 -0.91
CA ASP A 57 -9.64 11.11 -1.20
C ASP A 57 -9.18 10.95 -2.65
N LYS A 58 -9.64 11.85 -3.52
CA LYS A 58 -9.29 11.85 -4.95
C LYS A 58 -7.78 12.01 -5.22
N HIS A 59 -7.00 12.47 -4.23
CA HIS A 59 -5.55 12.58 -4.31
C HIS A 59 -4.84 11.30 -3.85
N LYS A 60 -5.57 10.22 -3.57
CA LYS A 60 -5.02 8.92 -3.23
C LYS A 60 -5.59 7.85 -4.15
N PHE A 61 -4.89 6.72 -4.21
CA PHE A 61 -5.33 5.52 -4.90
C PHE A 61 -4.92 4.28 -4.13
N LEU A 62 -5.65 3.19 -4.31
CA LEU A 62 -5.39 1.90 -3.70
C LEU A 62 -4.49 1.09 -4.63
N ALA A 63 -3.34 0.62 -4.16
CA ALA A 63 -2.53 -0.35 -4.87
C ALA A 63 -3.02 -1.76 -4.51
N CYS A 64 -3.50 -2.51 -5.49
CA CYS A 64 -4.09 -3.81 -5.26
C CYS A 64 -3.26 -4.94 -5.85
N TRP A 65 -3.26 -6.05 -5.13
CA TRP A 65 -2.63 -7.30 -5.54
C TRP A 65 -3.54 -8.47 -5.17
N HIS A 66 -3.97 -9.25 -6.16
CA HIS A 66 -4.86 -10.40 -5.99
C HIS A 66 -6.12 -10.10 -5.16
N GLY A 67 -6.76 -8.96 -5.44
CA GLY A 67 -7.95 -8.53 -4.71
C GLY A 67 -7.70 -8.08 -3.26
N THR A 68 -6.46 -7.82 -2.87
CA THR A 68 -6.11 -7.24 -1.56
C THR A 68 -5.46 -5.88 -1.74
N THR A 69 -5.83 -4.89 -0.92
CA THR A 69 -5.10 -3.61 -0.85
C THR A 69 -3.74 -3.82 -0.20
N MET A 70 -2.68 -3.63 -0.98
CA MET A 70 -1.30 -3.67 -0.51
C MET A 70 -0.86 -2.35 0.15
N GLY A 71 -1.58 -1.27 -0.15
CA GLY A 71 -1.32 0.06 0.40
C GLY A 71 -1.97 1.14 -0.45
N CYS A 72 -1.74 2.39 -0.08
CA CYS A 72 -2.27 3.55 -0.78
C CYS A 72 -1.16 4.40 -1.35
N GLY A 73 -1.27 4.75 -2.62
CA GLY A 73 -0.44 5.75 -3.25
C GLY A 73 -1.06 7.14 -3.13
N VAL A 74 -0.21 8.17 -3.28
CA VAL A 74 -0.63 9.57 -3.19
C VAL A 74 -0.29 10.28 -4.51
N CYS A 75 -1.28 10.90 -5.12
CA CYS A 75 -1.10 11.89 -6.16
C CYS A 75 -0.68 13.23 -5.55
N GLN A 76 0.45 13.78 -5.99
CA GLN A 76 0.84 15.11 -5.55
C GLN A 76 -0.21 16.13 -6.00
N LYS A 77 -0.72 16.90 -5.04
CA LYS A 77 -1.70 17.95 -5.29
C LYS A 77 -1.16 18.95 -6.33
N PRO A 78 -2.01 19.44 -7.25
CA PRO A 78 -3.48 19.29 -7.30
C PRO A 78 -3.97 18.07 -8.11
N ARG A 79 -3.10 17.11 -8.48
CA ARG A 79 -3.46 15.97 -9.33
C ARG A 79 -4.38 14.98 -8.62
N TYR A 80 -5.31 14.36 -9.36
CA TYR A 80 -6.14 13.26 -8.85
C TYR A 80 -5.85 11.96 -9.60
N PHE A 81 -6.17 10.83 -8.98
CA PHE A 81 -6.02 9.54 -9.63
C PHE A 81 -7.16 9.30 -10.63
N ASP A 82 -6.79 8.96 -11.87
CA ASP A 82 -7.70 8.54 -12.93
C ASP A 82 -7.56 7.02 -13.12
N ALA A 83 -8.64 6.28 -12.86
CA ALA A 83 -8.66 4.82 -12.95
C ALA A 83 -8.70 4.30 -14.39
N GLU A 84 -9.16 5.08 -15.36
CA GLU A 84 -9.16 4.68 -16.77
C GLU A 84 -7.74 4.77 -17.34
N LYS A 85 -7.00 5.82 -16.97
CA LYS A 85 -5.61 6.02 -17.38
C LYS A 85 -4.57 5.41 -16.43
N LEU A 86 -5.03 4.86 -15.30
CA LEU A 86 -4.22 4.30 -14.21
C LEU A 86 -3.09 5.22 -13.72
N ARG A 87 -3.32 6.55 -13.70
CA ARG A 87 -2.29 7.54 -13.34
C ARG A 87 -2.87 8.78 -12.67
N CYS A 88 -2.00 9.57 -12.04
CA CYS A 88 -2.35 10.88 -11.52
C CYS A 88 -2.41 11.91 -12.66
N VAL A 89 -3.57 12.55 -12.84
CA VAL A 89 -3.84 13.51 -13.90
C VAL A 89 -4.12 14.90 -13.35
N TRP A 90 -3.91 15.92 -14.18
CA TRP A 90 -4.25 17.28 -13.81
C TRP A 90 -5.76 17.52 -13.85
N PRO A 91 -6.28 18.38 -12.97
CA PRO A 91 -7.64 18.86 -13.10
C PRO A 91 -7.89 19.54 -14.45
N GLY A 92 -9.00 19.14 -15.08
CA GLY A 92 -9.34 19.57 -16.43
C GLY A 92 -8.77 18.70 -17.54
N GLY A 93 -8.10 17.57 -17.23
CA GLY A 93 -7.61 16.65 -18.24
C GLY A 93 -6.48 17.23 -19.11
N LEU A 94 -5.84 18.31 -18.64
CA LEU A 94 -4.62 18.88 -19.23
C LEU A 94 -3.42 17.97 -18.92
N ASP A 95 -3.51 16.73 -19.36
CA ASP A 95 -2.36 15.86 -19.43
C ASP A 95 -1.56 16.33 -20.65
N TYR A 96 -0.53 17.15 -20.42
CA TYR A 96 0.45 17.48 -21.45
C TYR A 96 1.17 16.18 -21.80
N ASP A 97 0.68 15.45 -22.79
CA ASP A 97 1.35 14.29 -23.35
C ASP A 97 2.30 14.80 -24.45
N PRO A 98 3.63 14.79 -24.22
CA PRO A 98 4.59 15.24 -25.21
C PRO A 98 4.64 14.34 -26.46
N MET A 99 3.87 13.25 -26.53
CA MET A 99 3.79 12.35 -27.69
C MET A 99 2.56 12.59 -28.60
N THR A 100 1.75 13.63 -28.36
CA THR A 100 0.56 13.95 -29.18
C THR A 100 0.73 15.11 -30.19
N VAL A 101 1.94 15.34 -30.72
CA VAL A 101 2.19 16.22 -31.87
C VAL A 101 2.65 15.45 -33.09
#